data_AF-A0A4D6HMS4-F1
#
_entry.id   AF-A0A4D6HMS4-F1
#
_cell.length_a   1.000
_cell.length_b   1.000
_cell.length_c   1.000
_cell.angle_alpha   90.00
_cell.angle_beta   90.00
_cell.angle_gamma   90.00
#
_symmetry.space_group_name_H-M   'P 1'
#
loop_
_entity.id
_entity.type
_entity.pdbx_description
1 polymer ?
#
loop_
_entity_poly.entity_id
_entity_poly.type
_entity_poly.pdbx_seq_one_letter_code
_entity_poly.pdbx_strand_id
1 'polypeptide(L)' 'MTVDVGRNGELLHVDGIHRLTVAKLLDLNEIPVVFLIRHKEWTEYREKLCEGDEPIPDHPDLRDLK' A
#
# COMPACT_ATOMS: atom_id res chain seq x y z
N MET A 1 7.02 -6.65 -7.65
CA MET A 1 7.19 -5.22 -7.44
C MET A 1 7.04 -4.96 -5.97
N THR A 2 7.90 -4.12 -5.43
CA THR A 2 7.91 -3.81 -4.01
C THR A 2 7.63 -2.33 -3.81
N VAL A 3 6.85 -2.04 -2.78
CA VAL A 3 6.54 -0.68 -2.36
C VAL A 3 6.73 -0.58 -0.85
N ASP A 4 7.09 0.61 -0.40
CA ASP A 4 7.00 0.97 1.00
C ASP A 4 5.76 1.82 1.22
N VAL A 5 5.30 1.88 2.47
CA VAL A 5 4.22 2.79 2.87
C VAL A 5 4.83 3.92 3.68
N GLY A 6 4.70 5.13 3.17
CA GLY A 6 5.15 6.32 3.85
C GLY A 6 4.24 6.73 5.02
N ARG A 7 4.55 7.87 5.63
CA ARG A 7 3.95 8.28 6.90
C ARG A 7 2.44 8.45 6.82
N ASN A 8 1.96 9.00 5.70
CA ASN A 8 0.56 9.35 5.49
C ASN A 8 -0.16 8.34 4.59
N GLY A 9 0.42 7.15 4.39
CA GLY A 9 -0.14 6.13 3.51
C GLY A 9 0.25 6.27 2.05
N GLU A 10 1.19 7.15 1.69
CA GLU A 10 1.70 7.19 0.32
C GLU A 10 2.43 5.88 -0.05
N LEU A 11 2.14 5.33 -1.24
CA LEU A 11 2.89 4.19 -1.77
C LEU A 11 4.19 4.69 -2.41
N LEU A 12 5.32 4.28 -1.85
CA LEU A 12 6.65 4.64 -2.30
C LEU A 12 7.22 3.48 -3.12
N HIS A 13 7.47 3.70 -4.41
CA HIS A 13 8.06 2.67 -5.27
C HIS A 13 9.49 2.35 -4.84
N VAL A 14 9.77 1.06 -4.60
CA VAL A 14 11.11 0.58 -4.25
C VAL A 14 11.75 -0.10 -5.45
N ASP A 15 11.09 -1.12 -6.02
CA ASP A 15 11.65 -1.91 -7.11
C ASP A 15 10.57 -2.51 -8.06
N GLY A 16 11.03 -2.92 -9.24
CA GLY A 16 10.27 -3.62 -10.26
C GLY A 16 9.78 -2.72 -11.37
N ILE A 17 10.54 -1.67 -11.70
CA ILE A 17 10.18 -0.69 -12.73
C ILE A 17 9.90 -1.34 -14.09
N HIS A 18 10.64 -2.39 -14.47
CA HIS A 18 10.38 -3.12 -15.72
C HIS A 18 8.97 -3.72 -15.75
N ARG A 19 8.55 -4.34 -14.64
CA ARG A 19 7.21 -4.95 -14.54
C ARG A 19 6.13 -3.88 -14.48
N LEU A 20 6.39 -2.74 -13.83
CA LEU A 20 5.49 -1.59 -13.84
C LEU A 20 5.31 -1.03 -15.25
N THR A 21 6.40 -0.86 -16.00
CA THR A 21 6.36 -0.38 -17.37
C THR A 21 5.56 -1.31 -18.27
N VAL A 22 5.78 -2.63 -18.18
CA VAL A 22 4.98 -3.61 -18.93
C VAL A 22 3.51 -3.53 -18.56
N ALA A 23 3.17 -3.43 -17.27
CA ALA A 23 1.78 -3.29 -16.84
C ALA A 23 1.11 -2.04 -17.41
N LYS A 24 1.83 -0.91 -17.45
CA LYS A 24 1.34 0.34 -18.07
C LYS A 24 1.14 0.21 -19.58
N LEU A 25 2.06 -0.46 -20.29
CA LEU A 25 1.94 -0.69 -21.74
C LEU A 25 0.78 -1.62 -22.11
N LEU A 26 0.35 -2.46 -21.16
CA LEU A 26 -0.78 -3.38 -21.32
C LEU A 26 -2.10 -2.79 -20.79
N ASP A 27 -2.12 -1.51 -20.40
CA ASP A 27 -3.28 -0.83 -19.82
C ASP A 27 -3.92 -1.58 -18.64
N LEU A 28 -3.08 -2.20 -17.79
CA LEU A 28 -3.56 -2.85 -16.57
C LEU A 28 -3.93 -1.80 -15.53
N ASN A 29 -5.19 -1.84 -15.07
CA ASN A 29 -5.69 -0.90 -14.06
C ASN A 29 -5.11 -1.15 -12.66
N GLU A 30 -4.76 -2.40 -12.35
CA GLU A 30 -4.23 -2.80 -11.05
C GLU A 30 -3.16 -3.89 -11.19
N ILE A 31 -2.19 -3.88 -10.28
CA ILE A 31 -1.14 -4.90 -10.20
C ILE A 31 -0.88 -5.29 -8.74
N PRO A 32 -0.50 -6.55 -8.47
CA PRO A 32 -0.09 -6.96 -7.14
C PRO A 32 1.30 -6.38 -6.80
N VAL A 33 1.43 -5.93 -5.56
CA VAL A 33 2.68 -5.43 -4.98
C VAL A 33 2.94 -6.11 -3.64
N VAL A 34 4.20 -6.07 -3.19
CA VAL A 34 4.61 -6.54 -1.86
C VAL A 34 5.06 -5.33 -1.05
N PHE A 35 4.56 -5.22 0.18
CA PHE A 35 4.99 -4.19 1.14
C PHE A 35 6.28 -4.64 1.82
N LEU A 36 7.37 -3.88 1.67
CA LEU A 36 8.65 -4.19 2.36
C LEU A 36 8.71 -3.51 3.72
N ILE A 37 8.52 -2.19 3.75
CA ILE A 37 8.58 -1.40 4.97
C ILE A 37 7.31 -0.54 5.08
N ARG A 38 6.82 -0.40 6.31
CA ARG A 38 5.80 0.58 6.68
C ARG A 38 6.43 1.60 7.61
N HIS A 39 6.19 2.88 7.35
CA HIS A 39 6.60 3.93 8.27
C HIS A 39 5.92 3.72 9.63
N LYS A 40 6.66 3.99 10.72
CA LYS A 40 6.18 3.75 12.09
C LYS A 40 4.82 4.40 12.38
N GLU A 41 4.68 5.68 12.05
CA GLU A 41 3.42 6.42 12.26
C GLU A 41 2.25 5.84 11.44
N TRP A 42 2.50 5.25 10.27
CA TRP A 42 1.46 4.56 9.50
C TRP A 42 1.02 3.27 10.20
N THR A 43 1.97 2.50 10.74
CA THR A 43 1.65 1.30 11.53
C THR A 43 0.82 1.65 12.77
N GLU A 44 1.17 2.71 13.50
CA GLU A 44 0.38 3.18 14.66
C GLU A 44 -1.04 3.63 14.25
N TYR A 45 -1.18 4.25 13.07
CA TYR A 45 -2.48 4.59 12.51
C TYR A 45 -3.31 3.34 12.20
N ARG A 46 -2.69 2.31 11.59
CA ARG A 46 -3.34 1.01 11.33
C ARG A 46 -3.85 0.34 12.59
N GLU A 47 -3.04 0.33 13.65
CA GLU A 47 -3.41 -0.29 14.93
C GLU A 47 -4.65 0.39 15.53
N LYS A 48 -4.71 1.73 15.47
CA LYS A 48 -5.91 2.48 15.91
C LYS A 48 -7.16 2.15 15.11
N LEU A 49 -7.01 1.95 13.79
CA LEU A 49 -8.14 1.53 12.94
C LEU A 49 -8.64 0.12 13.30
N CYS A 50 -7.76 -0.79 13.73
CA CYS A 50 -8.17 -2.11 14.20
C CYS A 50 -8.96 -2.06 15.52
N GLU A 51 -8.65 -1.10 16.39
CA GLU A 51 -9.29 -0.95 17.70
C GLU A 51 -10.58 -0.11 17.65
N GLY A 52 -10.70 0.78 16.68
CA GLY A 52 -11.82 1.69 16.53
C GLY A 52 -12.96 1.16 15.66
N ASP A 53 -14.12 1.80 15.76
CA ASP A 53 -15.27 1.59 14.87
C ASP A 53 -15.26 2.54 13.65
N GLU A 54 -14.13 3.22 13.40
CA GLU A 54 -14.02 4.14 12.29
C GLU A 54 -14.03 3.39 10.94
N PRO A 55 -14.69 3.92 9.90
CA PRO A 55 -14.66 3.32 8.58
C PRO A 55 -13.22 3.21 8.04
N ILE A 56 -12.82 2.00 7.67
CA ILE A 56 -11.48 1.74 7.14
C ILE A 56 -11.33 2.42 5.78
N PRO A 57 -10.36 3.34 5.59
CA PRO A 57 -10.14 4.00 4.32
C PRO A 57 -9.83 3.02 3.19
N ASP A 58 -10.11 3.42 1.95
CA ASP A 58 -9.72 2.62 0.80
C ASP A 58 -8.23 2.80 0.47
N HIS A 59 -7.42 1.96 1.11
CA HIS A 59 -5.97 1.92 0.90
C HIS A 59 -5.49 0.47 0.70
N PRO A 60 -4.61 0.18 -0.29
CA PRO A 60 -4.19 -1.19 -0.58
C PRO A 60 -3.59 -1.96 0.61
N ASP A 61 -2.89 -1.25 1.50
CA ASP A 61 -2.28 -1.83 2.69
C ASP A 61 -3.28 -2.12 3.83
N LEU A 62 -4.53 -1.64 3.75
CA LEU A 62 -5.56 -1.81 4.80
C LEU A 62 -6.63 -2.84 4.42
N ARG A 63 -6.52 -3.47 3.25
CA ARG A 63 -7.55 -4.39 2.72
C ARG A 63 -7.72 -5.65 3.57
N ASP A 64 -6.72 -6.01 4.38
CA ASP A 64 -6.74 -7.12 5.33
C ASP A 64 -7.48 -6.81 6.65
N LEU A 65 -7.80 -5.53 6.89
CA LEU A 65 -8.54 -5.10 8.08
C LEU A 65 -10.06 -5.04 7.85
N LYS A 66 -10.51 -5.15 6.59
CA LYS A 66 -11.93 -5.12 6.19
C LYS A 66 -12.63 -6.45 6.40
#